data_AF-A0A7X6Z7N5-F1
#
_entry.id   AF-A0A7X6Z7N5-F1
#
_cell.length_a   1.000
_cell.length_b   1.000
_cell.length_c   1.000
_cell.angle_alpha   90.00
_cell.angle_beta   90.00
_cell.angle_gamma   90.00
#
_symmetry.space_group_name_H-M   'P 1'
#
loop_
_entity.id
_entity.type
_entity.pdbx_description
1 polymer ?
#
loop_
_entity_poly.entity_id
_entity_poly.type
_entity_poly.pdbx_seq_one_letter_code
_entity_poly.pdbx_strand_id
1 'polypeptide(L)'
;MLRDATCRLSGILCLVIDLILILNVLALLLLPFLLNMLYEQPELFGPISPRAGEENPAGLVSHDYPADVPPDSYPFYLVFLYACGFGTAWILFEGRRILKRVAQGDPFHARQSRSFQHIAMALGLLTAAFAVKIFTYNTFLTLFC
;
A
#
# COMPACT_ATOMS: atom_id res chain seq x y z
N MET A 1 3.03 -12.72 35.54
CA MET A 1 2.94 -13.57 34.32
C MET A 1 2.02 -13.01 33.24
N LEU A 2 0.69 -12.95 33.40
CA LEU A 2 -0.20 -12.40 32.33
C LEU A 2 0.09 -10.94 31.97
N ARG A 3 0.43 -10.09 32.97
CA ARG A 3 0.77 -8.68 32.79
C ARG A 3 2.13 -8.46 32.12
N ASP A 4 3.09 -9.37 32.32
CA ASP A 4 4.42 -9.29 31.71
C ASP A 4 4.38 -9.68 30.23
N ALA A 5 3.55 -10.66 29.89
CA ALA A 5 3.33 -11.08 28.50
C ALA A 5 2.64 -9.99 27.68
N THR A 6 1.62 -9.31 28.22
CA THR A 6 0.94 -8.21 27.53
C THR A 6 1.83 -6.99 27.33
N CYS A 7 2.69 -6.66 28.30
CA CYS A 7 3.70 -5.61 28.14
C CYS A 7 4.73 -5.94 27.05
N ARG A 8 5.23 -7.19 27.02
CA ARG A 8 6.18 -7.64 25.98
C ARG A 8 5.54 -7.62 24.59
N LEU A 9 4.30 -8.07 24.47
CA LEU A 9 3.57 -8.10 23.19
C LEU A 9 3.33 -6.70 22.64
N SER A 10 2.95 -5.75 23.51
CA SER A 10 2.77 -4.35 23.12
C SER A 10 4.06 -3.70 22.63
N GLY A 11 5.20 -4.00 23.28
CA GLY A 11 6.52 -3.54 22.85
C GLY A 11 6.93 -4.07 21.47
N ILE A 12 6.74 -5.38 21.23
CA ILE A 12 7.03 -6.01 19.94
C ILE A 12 6.16 -5.41 18.84
N LEU A 13 4.85 -5.25 19.10
CA LEU A 13 3.94 -4.67 18.11
C LEU A 13 4.29 -3.21 17.78
N CYS A 14 4.73 -2.41 18.76
CA CYS A 14 5.25 -1.06 18.48
C CYS A 14 6.50 -1.09 17.59
N LEU A 15 7.42 -2.04 17.82
CA LEU A 15 8.62 -2.20 17.01
C LEU A 15 8.27 -2.60 15.57
N VAL A 16 7.33 -3.53 15.40
CA VAL A 16 6.84 -3.94 14.07
C VAL A 16 6.21 -2.76 13.34
N ILE A 17 5.37 -1.96 13.99
CA ILE A 17 4.78 -0.75 13.38
C ILE A 17 5.86 0.25 12.98
N ASP A 18 6.87 0.47 13.84
CA ASP A 18 7.99 1.37 13.52
C ASP A 18 8.79 0.88 12.31
N LEU A 19 9.05 -0.42 12.22
CA LEU A 19 9.72 -1.03 11.08
C LEU A 19 8.91 -0.83 9.78
N ILE A 20 7.60 -1.10 9.82
CA ILE A 20 6.71 -0.92 8.67
C ILE A 20 6.64 0.56 8.27
N LEU A 21 6.57 1.47 9.23
CA LEU A 21 6.56 2.92 8.96
C LEU A 21 7.87 3.36 8.29
N ILE A 22 9.03 2.91 8.78
CA ILE A 22 10.33 3.21 8.17
C ILE A 22 10.39 2.66 6.76
N LEU A 23 9.96 1.41 6.55
CA LEU A 23 9.96 0.79 5.23
C LEU A 23 8.99 1.52 4.27
N ASN A 24 7.83 1.97 4.75
CA ASN A 24 6.88 2.74 3.96
C ASN A 24 7.44 4.12 3.57
N VAL A 25 8.11 4.82 4.48
CA VAL A 25 8.80 6.08 4.19
C VAL A 25 9.95 5.87 3.21
N LEU A 26 10.72 4.80 3.37
CA LEU A 26 11.78 4.43 2.43
C LEU A 26 11.20 4.14 1.03
N ALA A 27 10.09 3.43 0.95
CA ALA A 27 9.38 3.17 -0.30
C ALA A 27 8.88 4.48 -0.94
N LEU A 28 8.37 5.43 -0.16
CA LEU A 28 7.97 6.77 -0.64
C LEU A 28 9.14 7.59 -1.21
N LEU A 29 10.33 7.48 -0.58
CA LEU A 29 11.54 8.12 -1.08
C LEU A 29 12.06 7.47 -2.37
N LEU A 30 11.96 6.15 -2.47
CA LEU A 30 12.38 5.38 -3.64
C LEU A 30 11.32 5.36 -4.75
N LEU A 31 10.09 5.79 -4.46
CA LEU A 31 8.96 5.74 -5.38
C LEU A 31 9.24 6.34 -6.78
N PRO A 32 9.82 7.54 -6.93
CA PRO A 32 10.04 8.12 -8.26
C PRO A 32 11.08 7.31 -9.04
N PHE A 33 12.08 6.76 -8.35
CA PHE A 33 13.09 5.90 -8.95
C PHE A 33 12.51 4.55 -9.37
N LEU A 34 11.74 3.89 -8.48
CA LEU A 34 11.09 2.61 -8.76
C LEU A 34 10.10 2.72 -9.91
N LEU A 35 9.29 3.79 -9.93
CA LEU A 35 8.32 4.00 -11.00
C LEU A 35 9.01 4.34 -12.32
N ASN A 36 10.10 5.13 -12.30
CA ASN A 36 10.87 5.40 -13.52
C ASN A 36 11.52 4.14 -14.07
N MET A 37 12.13 3.33 -13.20
CA MET A 37 12.74 2.04 -13.57
C MET A 37 11.69 1.08 -14.18
N LEU A 38 10.47 1.06 -13.63
CA LEU A 38 9.37 0.23 -14.13
C LEU A 38 8.93 0.65 -15.54
N TYR A 39 8.86 1.95 -15.82
CA TYR A 39 8.45 2.47 -17.14
C TYR A 39 9.59 2.44 -18.18
N GLU A 40 10.85 2.60 -17.76
CA GLU A 40 12.01 2.56 -18.67
C GLU A 40 12.41 1.13 -19.08
N GLN A 41 12.19 0.12 -18.23
CA GLN A 41 12.56 -1.27 -18.51
C GLN A 41 11.38 -2.24 -18.43
N PRO A 42 10.39 -2.15 -19.35
CA PRO A 42 9.26 -3.07 -19.39
C PRO A 42 9.68 -4.52 -19.69
N GLU A 43 10.83 -4.72 -20.35
CA GLU A 43 11.38 -6.03 -20.72
C GLU A 43 11.86 -6.86 -19.50
N LEU A 44 12.18 -6.23 -18.36
CA LEU A 44 12.70 -6.93 -17.17
C LEU A 44 11.58 -7.48 -16.27
N PHE A 45 10.40 -6.85 -16.34
CA PHE A 45 9.20 -7.22 -15.57
C PHE A 45 8.05 -7.71 -16.46
N GLY A 46 8.26 -7.70 -17.78
CA GLY A 46 7.34 -8.27 -18.75
C GLY A 46 7.25 -9.78 -18.59
N PRO A 47 6.10 -10.39 -18.95
CA PRO A 47 5.98 -11.83 -18.92
C PRO A 47 7.10 -12.44 -19.77
N ILE A 48 7.66 -13.56 -19.30
CA ILE A 48 8.56 -14.41 -20.09
C ILE A 48 7.77 -14.78 -21.35
N SER A 49 7.99 -14.05 -22.44
CA SER A 49 7.21 -14.23 -23.66
C SER A 49 7.33 -15.69 -24.11
N PRO A 50 6.23 -16.39 -24.47
CA PRO A 50 6.36 -17.64 -25.16
C PRO A 50 7.09 -17.35 -26.48
N ARG A 51 8.14 -18.13 -26.73
CA ARG A 51 8.96 -18.08 -27.93
C ARG A 51 8.06 -18.01 -29.17
N ALA A 52 8.32 -17.04 -30.04
CA ALA A 52 7.72 -16.98 -31.37
C ALA A 52 8.04 -18.30 -32.11
N GLY A 53 7.07 -19.21 -32.20
CA GLY A 53 7.26 -20.51 -32.84
C GLY A 53 6.30 -21.63 -32.44
N GLU A 54 5.35 -21.43 -31.52
CA GLU A 54 4.30 -22.43 -31.26
C GLU A 54 2.94 -21.87 -31.67
N GLU A 55 2.44 -22.32 -32.82
CA GLU A 55 1.00 -22.29 -33.11
C GLU A 55 0.31 -23.13 -32.03
N ASN A 56 -0.34 -22.48 -31.05
CA ASN A 56 -1.11 -23.18 -30.03
C ASN A 56 -2.58 -23.26 -30.50
N PRO A 57 -3.08 -24.44 -30.90
CA PRO A 57 -4.42 -24.61 -31.48
C PRO A 57 -5.54 -24.65 -30.42
N ALA A 58 -5.28 -24.26 -29.18
CA ALA A 58 -6.28 -24.15 -28.14
C ALA A 58 -6.27 -22.72 -27.60
N GLY A 59 -7.36 -21.97 -27.87
CA GLY A 59 -7.58 -20.59 -27.45
C GLY A 59 -7.72 -20.42 -25.93
N LEU A 60 -6.69 -20.78 -25.18
CA LEU A 60 -6.49 -20.36 -23.80
C LEU A 60 -5.79 -19.01 -23.84
N VAL A 61 -6.62 -17.96 -23.89
CA VAL A 61 -6.21 -16.57 -23.66
C VAL A 61 -5.43 -16.54 -22.36
N SER A 62 -4.11 -16.40 -22.49
CA SER A 62 -3.18 -16.29 -21.38
C SER A 62 -3.48 -14.98 -20.67
N HIS A 63 -4.25 -15.08 -19.60
CA HIS A 63 -4.71 -13.96 -18.81
C HIS A 63 -3.74 -13.75 -17.66
N ASP A 64 -2.55 -13.23 -17.94
CA ASP A 64 -1.61 -12.90 -16.87
C ASP A 64 -0.72 -11.71 -17.26
N TYR A 65 -0.87 -10.65 -16.46
CA TYR A 65 -0.11 -9.40 -16.43
C TYR A 65 -0.40 -8.34 -17.51
N PRO A 66 -0.99 -7.18 -17.16
CA PRO A 66 -1.18 -6.09 -18.10
C PRO A 66 0.16 -5.39 -18.35
N ALA A 67 0.81 -5.74 -19.45
CA ALA A 67 1.89 -4.94 -20.04
C ALA A 67 1.38 -3.61 -20.64
N ASP A 68 0.06 -3.39 -20.65
CA ASP A 68 -0.59 -2.22 -21.22
C ASP A 68 -0.78 -1.12 -20.17
N VAL A 69 0.27 -0.73 -19.46
CA VAL A 69 0.25 0.51 -18.67
C VAL A 69 0.67 1.63 -19.62
N PRO A 70 -0.27 2.43 -20.19
CA PRO A 70 0.11 3.43 -21.17
C PRO A 70 1.10 4.42 -20.54
N PRO A 71 2.18 4.81 -21.24
CA PRO A 71 3.20 5.74 -20.72
C PRO A 71 2.58 7.03 -20.16
N ASP A 72 1.46 7.48 -20.73
CA ASP A 72 0.70 8.65 -20.29
C ASP A 72 0.11 8.53 -18.87
N SER A 73 0.04 7.32 -18.30
CA SER A 73 -0.48 7.07 -16.95
C SER A 73 0.57 7.19 -15.85
N TYR A 74 1.86 7.33 -16.20
CA TYR A 74 2.95 7.56 -15.24
C TYR A 74 2.63 8.64 -14.16
N PRO A 75 2.23 9.88 -14.54
CA PRO A 75 1.95 10.91 -13.54
C PRO A 75 0.77 10.55 -12.64
N PHE A 76 -0.24 9.83 -13.16
CA PHE A 76 -1.36 9.37 -12.36
C PHE A 76 -0.91 8.36 -11.30
N TYR A 77 -0.16 7.32 -11.70
CA TYR A 77 0.33 6.30 -10.77
C TYR A 77 1.28 6.87 -9.72
N LEU A 78 2.13 7.82 -10.11
CA LEU A 78 3.02 8.53 -9.19
C LEU A 78 2.21 9.24 -8.09
N VAL A 79 1.24 10.05 -8.49
CA VAL A 79 0.38 10.80 -7.54
C VAL A 79 -0.46 9.84 -6.69
N PHE A 80 -1.05 8.81 -7.30
CA PHE A 80 -1.84 7.79 -6.60
C PHE A 80 -1.01 7.05 -5.54
N LEU A 81 0.18 6.58 -5.90
CA LEU A 81 1.06 5.85 -4.98
C LEU A 81 1.59 6.76 -3.87
N TYR A 82 1.86 8.03 -4.15
CA TYR A 82 2.18 9.01 -3.09
C TYR A 82 1.01 9.20 -2.14
N ALA A 83 -0.22 9.40 -2.64
CA ALA A 83 -1.40 9.57 -1.81
C ALA A 83 -1.64 8.34 -0.91
N CYS A 84 -1.55 7.14 -1.48
CA CYS A 84 -1.69 5.88 -0.74
C CYS A 84 -0.56 5.69 0.29
N GLY A 85 0.69 5.96 -0.09
CA GLY A 85 1.84 5.84 0.80
C GLY A 85 1.76 6.82 1.97
N PHE A 86 1.47 8.10 1.71
CA PHE A 86 1.27 9.10 2.76
C PHE A 86 0.09 8.76 3.68
N GLY A 87 -1.04 8.32 3.13
CA GLY A 87 -2.18 7.86 3.92
C GLY A 87 -1.83 6.67 4.82
N THR A 88 -1.09 5.69 4.29
CA THR A 88 -0.63 4.52 5.04
C THR A 88 0.35 4.93 6.16
N ALA A 89 1.33 5.79 5.86
CA ALA A 89 2.25 6.34 6.86
C ALA A 89 1.50 7.07 7.97
N TRP A 90 0.48 7.86 7.62
CA TRP A 90 -0.35 8.59 8.58
C TRP A 90 -1.12 7.65 9.50
N ILE A 91 -1.72 6.59 8.95
CA ILE A 91 -2.42 5.54 9.72
C ILE A 91 -1.45 4.84 10.68
N LEU A 92 -0.27 4.44 10.20
CA LEU A 92 0.74 3.75 11.01
C LEU A 92 1.25 4.64 12.15
N PHE A 93 1.49 5.92 11.87
CA PHE A 93 1.97 6.88 12.87
C PHE A 93 0.94 7.12 13.98
N GLU A 94 -0.33 7.27 13.63
CA GLU A 94 -1.40 7.48 14.60
C GLU A 94 -1.72 6.17 15.36
N GLY A 95 -1.63 5.02 14.68
CA GLY A 95 -1.69 3.69 15.29
C GLY A 95 -0.59 3.47 16.33
N ARG A 96 0.65 3.86 16.04
CA ARG A 96 1.77 3.84 17.00
C ARG A 96 1.46 4.66 18.25
N ARG A 97 0.90 5.87 18.10
CA ARG A 97 0.54 6.75 19.22
C ARG A 97 -0.56 6.17 20.10
N ILE A 98 -1.51 5.44 19.51
CA ILE A 98 -2.56 4.74 20.26
C ILE A 98 -1.93 3.56 21.01
N LEU A 99 -1.12 2.76 20.32
CA LEU A 99 -0.53 1.54 20.88
C LEU A 99 0.43 1.83 22.04
N LYS A 100 1.26 2.89 21.92
CA LYS A 100 2.14 3.36 23.00
C LYS A 100 1.36 3.77 24.26
N ARG A 101 0.16 4.33 24.10
CA ARG A 101 -0.71 4.72 25.23
C ARG A 101 -1.38 3.51 25.88
N VAL A 102 -1.82 2.55 25.08
CA VAL A 102 -2.32 1.26 25.59
C VAL A 102 -1.23 0.54 26.38
N ALA A 103 0.02 0.56 25.91
CA ALA A 103 1.18 0.01 26.64
C ALA A 103 1.38 0.67 28.01
N GLN A 104 1.04 1.95 28.14
CA GLN A 104 1.20 2.74 29.36
C GLN A 104 0.05 2.55 30.36
N GLY A 105 -0.93 1.68 30.05
CA GLY A 105 -2.02 1.35 30.98
C GLY A 105 -3.14 2.38 31.03
N ASP A 106 -3.18 3.32 30.07
CA ASP A 106 -4.27 4.30 29.93
C ASP A 106 -5.04 4.13 28.60
N PRO A 107 -5.79 3.03 28.43
CA PRO A 107 -6.58 2.79 27.24
C PRO A 107 -7.87 3.63 27.28
N PHE A 108 -8.09 4.52 26.29
CA PHE A 108 -9.37 5.17 26.00
C PHE A 108 -9.84 6.32 26.91
N HIS A 109 -9.00 7.34 27.14
CA HIS A 109 -9.50 8.63 27.65
C HIS A 109 -10.29 9.40 26.57
N ALA A 110 -11.43 9.99 26.93
CA ALA A 110 -12.38 10.68 26.01
C ALA A 110 -11.76 11.80 25.11
N ARG A 111 -10.56 12.29 25.45
CA ARG A 111 -9.76 13.23 24.62
C ARG A 111 -9.17 12.58 23.35
N GLN A 112 -9.34 11.28 23.17
CA GLN A 112 -8.71 10.44 22.13
C GLN A 112 -9.55 10.25 20.86
N SER A 113 -10.79 10.75 20.82
CA SER A 113 -11.65 10.69 19.62
C SER A 113 -11.02 11.32 18.38
N ARG A 114 -10.19 12.36 18.56
CA ARG A 114 -9.47 13.01 17.46
C ARG A 114 -8.47 12.08 16.76
N SER A 115 -7.80 11.21 17.51
CA SER A 115 -6.84 10.23 16.95
C SER A 115 -7.56 9.22 16.05
N PHE A 116 -8.71 8.73 16.51
CA PHE A 116 -9.59 7.88 15.72
C PHE A 116 -10.19 8.61 14.50
N GLN A 117 -10.56 9.88 14.64
CA GLN A 117 -11.01 10.71 13.51
C GLN A 117 -9.92 10.90 12.46
N HIS A 118 -8.66 11.08 12.87
CA HIS A 118 -7.54 11.17 11.94
C HIS A 118 -7.30 9.85 11.18
N ILE A 119 -7.43 8.69 11.86
CA ILE A 119 -7.37 7.38 11.20
C ILE A 119 -8.56 7.20 10.24
N ALA A 120 -9.77 7.57 10.65
CA ALA A 120 -10.95 7.50 9.80
C ALA A 120 -10.84 8.42 8.57
N MET A 121 -10.26 9.62 8.72
CA MET A 121 -9.97 10.51 7.59
C MET A 121 -8.92 9.92 6.66
N ALA A 122 -7.85 9.32 7.19
CA ALA A 122 -6.81 8.71 6.37
C ALA A 122 -7.33 7.46 5.62
N LEU A 123 -8.17 6.64 6.26
CA LEU A 123 -8.89 5.55 5.61
C LEU A 123 -9.86 6.08 4.55
N GLY A 124 -10.59 7.14 4.83
CA GLY A 124 -11.47 7.80 3.87
C GLY A 124 -10.72 8.33 2.65
N LEU A 125 -9.53 8.92 2.85
CA LEU A 125 -8.65 9.38 1.77
C LEU A 125 -8.16 8.19 0.93
N LEU A 126 -7.79 7.08 1.56
CA LEU A 126 -7.39 5.86 0.87
C LEU A 126 -8.55 5.31 0.02
N THR A 127 -9.73 5.19 0.61
CA THR A 127 -10.96 4.77 -0.10
C THR A 127 -11.27 5.68 -1.28
N ALA A 128 -11.14 7.00 -1.12
CA ALA A 128 -11.36 7.96 -2.19
C ALA A 128 -10.32 7.81 -3.32
N ALA A 129 -9.04 7.64 -2.98
CA ALA A 129 -7.98 7.40 -3.95
C ALA A 129 -8.23 6.11 -4.76
N PHE A 130 -8.63 5.02 -4.08
CA PHE A 130 -9.01 3.77 -4.74
C PHE A 130 -10.27 3.91 -5.60
N ALA A 131 -11.28 4.66 -5.14
CA ALA A 131 -12.47 4.94 -5.94
C ALA A 131 -12.10 5.69 -7.24
N VAL A 132 -11.28 6.75 -7.16
CA VAL A 132 -10.79 7.48 -8.34
C VAL A 132 -10.03 6.55 -9.29
N LYS A 133 -9.18 5.66 -8.76
CA LYS A 133 -8.49 4.65 -9.56
C LYS A 133 -9.47 3.73 -10.30
N ILE A 134 -10.47 3.19 -9.61
CA ILE A 134 -11.48 2.29 -10.20
C ILE A 134 -12.24 3.00 -11.33
N PHE A 135 -12.65 4.25 -11.14
CA PHE A 135 -13.38 5.01 -12.17
C PHE A 135 -12.51 5.40 -13.37
N THR A 136 -11.23 5.73 -13.13
CA THR A 136 -10.31 6.22 -14.18
C THR A 136 -9.70 5.07 -14.98
N TYR A 137 -9.33 3.97 -14.31
CA TYR A 137 -8.75 2.77 -14.90
C TYR A 137 -9.71 1.61 -14.63
N ASN A 138 -10.81 1.61 -15.38
CA ASN A 138 -11.95 0.72 -15.21
C ASN A 138 -11.65 -0.70 -15.74
N THR A 139 -10.60 -1.33 -15.21
CA THR A 139 -10.29 -2.73 -15.46
C THR A 139 -10.76 -3.53 -14.26
N PHE A 140 -11.86 -4.28 -14.44
CA PHE A 140 -12.51 -5.16 -13.45
C PHE A 140 -11.54 -6.07 -12.66
N LEU A 141 -10.34 -6.34 -13.18
CA LEU A 141 -9.27 -7.11 -12.53
C LEU A 141 -8.58 -6.41 -11.36
N THR A 142 -8.74 -5.09 -11.17
CA THR A 142 -8.13 -4.37 -10.03
C THR A 142 -8.96 -4.44 -8.74
N LEU A 143 -10.15 -5.04 -8.79
CA LEU A 143 -11.08 -5.17 -7.67
C LEU A 143 -10.77 -6.40 -6.77
N PHE A 144 -9.90 -7.32 -7.22
CA PHE A 144 -9.61 -8.61 -6.57
C PHE A 144 -8.16 -8.80 -6.11
N CYS A 145 -7.36 -7.75 -6.00
CA CYS A 145 -6.03 -7.81 -5.36
C CYS A 145 -5.97 -6.97 -4.09
#